data_AF-A0AAE3ZJR5-F1
#
_entry.id   AF-A0AAE3ZJR5-F1
#
_cell.length_a   1.000
_cell.length_b   1.000
_cell.length_c   1.000
_cell.angle_alpha   90.00
_cell.angle_beta   90.00
_cell.angle_gamma   90.00
#
_symmetry.space_group_name_H-M   'P 1'
#
loop_
_entity.id
_entity.type
_entity.pdbx_description
1 polymer ?
#
loop_
_entity_poly.entity_id
_entity_poly.type
_entity_poly.pdbx_seq_one_letter_code
_entity_poly.pdbx_strand_id
1 'polypeptide(L)'
;MTSAGPAAATRPHNRRQLIVDAAGAVFSERGYHAASMEEIAGGVGISAAALYRHFPNKYALFAACADVMVDGLVAALDTVPPDASLRDLLAALVRVTVAHRASGGLYRWEARYLARDDRRRLRAKFAHVVDRVTEAVHRAAPLPEPRLRAVAALGAIGSVTMHHTSIAPRRIEELVLASATRVATTDPASAAGSAARVELPGRPVPRTRRAEILAAAVPLFARDGFANVTNGQIAQAVGLAPSAIYRHYPGKVDILVAACLQAAGLLAQAVDRGPRSPAGPRSPAGPRSPAGPHTAAGPHTAVGPHTALVAAYVAYSFEHNALNSVAEAEVRGLPDALRRPLIIAQREHIAVWEHQIRAARPGLDARAARVLTHAAFGVVVEAGRALRWHDTPANRDTVTALAAGALS
;
A
#
# COMPACT_ATOMS: atom_id res chain seq x y z
N MET A 1 53.76 -32.96 19.15
CA MET A 1 52.33 -32.67 19.39
C MET A 1 52.08 -31.23 18.99
N THR A 2 51.45 -31.04 17.83
CA THR A 2 51.27 -29.77 17.14
C THR A 2 49.90 -29.21 17.50
N SER A 3 49.84 -28.03 18.12
CA SER A 3 48.58 -27.29 18.33
C SER A 3 48.40 -26.31 17.17
N ALA A 4 47.45 -26.60 16.28
CA ALA A 4 47.05 -25.72 15.19
C ALA A 4 46.14 -24.62 15.76
N GLY A 5 46.58 -23.36 15.65
CA GLY A 5 45.76 -22.19 16.00
C GLY A 5 44.56 -22.01 15.07
N PRO A 6 43.51 -21.30 15.52
CA PRO A 6 42.29 -21.13 14.72
C PRO A 6 42.62 -20.34 13.46
N ALA A 7 42.38 -20.96 12.30
CA ALA A 7 42.53 -20.34 10.99
C ALA A 7 41.70 -19.05 10.94
N ALA A 8 42.38 -17.92 10.70
CA ALA A 8 41.74 -16.64 10.47
C ALA A 8 40.80 -16.78 9.27
N ALA A 9 39.49 -16.85 9.53
CA ALA A 9 38.48 -16.93 8.50
C ALA A 9 38.65 -15.78 7.50
N THR A 10 38.95 -16.12 6.25
CA THR A 10 39.11 -15.20 5.12
C THR A 10 37.95 -14.20 5.11
N ARG A 11 38.27 -12.91 5.20
CA ARG A 11 37.27 -11.83 5.20
C ARG A 11 36.45 -11.92 3.91
N PRO A 12 35.13 -12.16 3.97
CA PRO A 12 34.30 -12.18 2.77
C PRO A 12 34.41 -10.81 2.09
N HIS A 13 34.75 -10.80 0.80
CA HIS A 13 34.76 -9.57 -0.02
C HIS A 13 33.40 -8.84 -0.01
N ASN A 14 32.33 -9.52 0.41
CA ASN A 14 30.97 -8.99 0.47
C ASN A 14 30.50 -8.56 1.89
N ARG A 15 31.43 -8.31 2.84
CA ARG A 15 31.06 -8.01 4.24
C ARG A 15 30.14 -6.80 4.38
N ARG A 16 30.38 -5.74 3.61
CA ARG A 16 29.55 -4.53 3.64
C ARG A 16 28.10 -4.82 3.24
N GLN A 17 27.88 -5.64 2.22
CA GLN A 17 26.53 -6.02 1.79
C GLN A 17 25.82 -6.88 2.84
N LEU A 18 26.52 -7.87 3.42
CA LEU A 18 25.97 -8.71 4.49
C LEU A 18 25.48 -7.87 5.69
N ILE A 19 26.25 -6.84 6.05
CA ILE A 19 25.86 -5.87 7.09
C ILE A 19 24.58 -5.14 6.69
N VAL A 20 24.52 -4.63 5.46
CA VAL A 20 23.38 -3.87 4.96
C VAL A 20 22.11 -4.72 4.87
N ASP A 21 22.21 -5.98 4.42
CA ASP A 21 21.07 -6.89 4.31
C ASP A 21 20.50 -7.24 5.69
N ALA A 22 21.37 -7.58 6.64
CA ALA A 22 20.96 -7.89 8.01
C ALA A 22 20.39 -6.67 8.74
N ALA A 23 21.04 -5.51 8.60
CA ALA A 23 20.53 -4.26 9.14
C ALA A 23 19.17 -3.90 8.54
N GLY A 24 19.00 -4.14 7.24
CA GLY A 24 17.74 -3.93 6.54
C GLY A 24 16.60 -4.75 7.14
N ALA A 25 16.84 -6.03 7.45
CA ALA A 25 15.84 -6.87 8.13
C ALA A 25 15.49 -6.33 9.52
N VAL A 26 16.50 -5.99 10.34
CA VAL A 26 16.29 -5.46 11.70
C VAL A 26 15.51 -4.14 11.68
N PHE A 27 15.88 -3.21 10.79
CA PHE A 27 15.15 -1.96 10.64
C PHE A 27 13.71 -2.18 10.13
N SER A 28 13.48 -3.15 9.25
CA SER A 28 12.13 -3.46 8.75
C SER A 28 11.24 -3.99 9.88
N GLU A 29 11.78 -4.84 10.74
CA GLU A 29 11.03 -5.51 11.82
C GLU A 29 10.79 -4.60 13.02
N ARG A 30 11.81 -3.85 13.45
CA ARG A 30 11.78 -3.06 14.69
C ARG A 30 11.58 -1.56 14.47
N GLY A 31 11.76 -1.08 13.24
CA GLY A 31 11.81 0.35 12.93
C GLY A 31 13.17 0.98 13.28
N TYR A 32 13.39 2.21 12.81
CA TYR A 32 14.68 2.88 12.95
C TYR A 32 15.10 3.14 14.41
N HIS A 33 14.16 3.57 15.26
CA HIS A 33 14.49 3.96 16.64
C HIS A 33 14.79 2.78 17.57
N ALA A 34 14.00 1.70 17.48
CA ALA A 34 14.15 0.55 18.36
C ALA A 34 15.33 -0.37 17.97
N ALA A 35 15.80 -0.30 16.73
CA ALA A 35 17.00 -1.03 16.31
C ALA A 35 18.28 -0.46 16.95
N SER A 36 19.14 -1.36 17.46
CA SER A 36 20.47 -1.02 18.00
C SER A 36 21.61 -1.50 17.11
N MET A 37 22.77 -0.85 17.19
CA MET A 37 23.96 -1.24 16.43
C MET A 37 24.55 -2.55 16.94
N GLU A 38 24.42 -2.81 18.24
CA GLU A 38 24.88 -4.03 18.91
C GLU A 38 24.10 -5.25 18.43
N GLU A 39 22.78 -5.13 18.31
CA GLU A 39 21.92 -6.20 17.78
C GLU A 39 22.27 -6.52 16.32
N ILE A 40 22.41 -5.49 15.49
CA ILE A 40 22.77 -5.66 14.08
C ILE A 40 24.13 -6.35 13.94
N ALA A 41 25.12 -5.91 14.73
CA ALA A 41 26.45 -6.51 14.74
C ALA A 41 26.40 -8.00 15.16
N GLY A 42 25.63 -8.31 16.20
CA GLY A 42 25.37 -9.68 16.63
C GLY A 42 24.74 -10.54 15.53
N GLY A 43 23.76 -9.99 14.79
CA GLY A 43 23.07 -10.67 13.69
C GLY A 43 23.98 -11.06 12.52
N VAL A 44 25.10 -10.36 12.31
CA VAL A 44 26.11 -10.71 11.28
C VAL A 44 27.38 -11.33 11.85
N GLY A 45 27.40 -11.64 13.15
CA GLY A 45 28.52 -12.28 13.82
C GLY A 45 29.78 -11.42 13.92
N ILE A 46 29.64 -10.10 14.05
CA ILE A 46 30.76 -9.17 14.25
C ILE A 46 30.59 -8.36 15.53
N SER A 47 31.67 -7.77 16.05
CA SER A 47 31.57 -6.85 17.17
C SER A 47 30.97 -5.51 16.74
N ALA A 48 30.31 -4.79 17.66
CA ALA A 48 29.83 -3.43 17.40
C ALA A 48 30.97 -2.51 16.92
N ALA A 49 32.16 -2.61 17.51
CA ALA A 49 33.35 -1.89 17.06
C ALA A 49 33.74 -2.22 15.60
N ALA A 50 33.53 -3.46 15.14
CA ALA A 50 33.74 -3.84 13.75
C ALA A 50 32.68 -3.25 12.82
N LEU A 51 31.42 -3.20 13.27
CA LEU A 51 30.34 -2.56 12.53
C LEU A 51 30.60 -1.05 12.33
N TYR A 52 31.06 -0.35 13.37
CA TYR A 52 31.40 1.07 13.31
C TYR A 52 32.53 1.41 12.32
N ARG A 53 33.40 0.45 11.99
CA ARG A 53 34.41 0.63 10.93
C ARG A 53 33.82 0.65 9.52
N HIS A 54 32.66 0.02 9.31
CA HIS A 54 31.97 0.01 8.03
C HIS A 54 30.97 1.17 7.91
N PHE A 55 30.31 1.51 9.01
CA PHE A 55 29.31 2.56 9.06
C PHE A 55 29.53 3.41 10.32
N PRO A 56 29.83 4.71 10.17
CA PRO A 56 30.25 5.56 11.29
C PRO A 56 29.15 5.75 12.34
N ASN A 57 27.88 5.57 11.96
CA ASN A 57 26.73 5.66 12.86
C ASN A 57 25.52 4.89 12.31
N LYS A 58 24.48 4.75 13.14
CA LYS A 58 23.22 4.07 12.78
C LYS A 58 22.54 4.70 11.56
N TYR A 59 22.61 6.03 11.43
CA TYR A 59 22.00 6.75 10.32
C TYR A 59 22.66 6.38 8.97
N ALA A 60 23.99 6.35 8.90
CA ALA A 60 24.72 5.99 7.69
C ALA A 60 24.41 4.56 7.22
N LEU A 61 24.25 3.64 8.16
CA LEU A 61 23.80 2.27 7.88
C LEU A 61 22.35 2.26 7.37
N PHE A 62 21.45 2.96 8.04
CA PHE A 62 20.06 3.08 7.63
C PHE A 62 19.89 3.70 6.23
N ALA A 63 20.63 4.76 5.92
CA ALA A 63 20.64 5.39 4.60
C ALA A 63 21.11 4.41 3.52
N ALA A 64 22.18 3.64 3.80
CA ALA A 64 22.64 2.60 2.88
C ALA A 64 21.60 1.49 2.67
N CYS A 65 20.90 1.05 3.73
CA CYS A 65 19.79 0.09 3.62
C CYS A 65 18.63 0.61 2.77
N ALA A 66 18.30 1.91 2.88
CA ALA A 66 17.22 2.53 2.11
C ALA A 66 17.53 2.58 0.59
N ASP A 67 18.81 2.66 0.22
CA ASP A 67 19.26 2.67 -1.17
C ASP A 67 19.22 1.28 -1.85
N VAL A 68 19.37 0.18 -1.08
CA VAL A 68 19.52 -1.19 -1.63
C VAL A 68 18.47 -1.54 -2.68
N MET A 69 17.19 -1.34 -2.35
CA MET A 69 16.11 -1.71 -3.24
C MET A 69 16.17 -0.90 -4.53
N VAL A 70 16.27 0.44 -4.41
CA VAL A 70 16.22 1.30 -5.59
C VAL A 70 17.46 1.14 -6.47
N ASP A 71 18.64 0.90 -5.88
CA ASP A 71 19.87 0.64 -6.63
C ASP A 71 19.77 -0.69 -7.38
N GLY A 72 19.18 -1.71 -6.76
CA GLY A 72 18.85 -2.97 -7.44
C GLY A 72 17.88 -2.77 -8.61
N LEU A 73 16.86 -1.93 -8.44
CA LEU A 73 15.89 -1.64 -9.50
C LEU A 73 16.54 -0.88 -10.66
N VAL A 74 17.34 0.15 -10.38
CA VAL A 74 18.09 0.92 -11.40
C VAL A 74 19.06 0.01 -12.14
N ALA A 75 19.88 -0.76 -11.42
CA ALA A 75 20.83 -1.69 -12.04
C ALA A 75 20.12 -2.74 -12.91
N ALA A 76 18.97 -3.25 -12.48
CA ALA A 76 18.19 -4.18 -13.29
C ALA A 76 17.66 -3.51 -14.58
N LEU A 77 17.21 -2.26 -14.52
CA LEU A 77 16.78 -1.52 -15.70
C LEU A 77 17.93 -1.22 -16.67
N ASP A 78 19.13 -0.94 -16.15
CA ASP A 78 20.31 -0.67 -16.98
C ASP A 78 20.76 -1.91 -17.78
N THR A 79 20.43 -3.11 -17.30
CA THR A 79 20.68 -4.37 -18.04
C THR A 79 19.61 -4.68 -19.10
N VAL A 80 18.46 -4.01 -19.06
CA VAL A 80 17.35 -4.23 -19.99
C VAL A 80 17.49 -3.25 -21.16
N PRO A 81 17.53 -3.74 -22.42
CA PRO A 81 17.63 -2.87 -23.59
C PRO A 81 16.53 -1.80 -23.63
N PRO A 82 16.83 -0.58 -24.13
CA PRO A 82 15.86 0.51 -24.19
C PRO A 82 14.57 0.17 -24.93
N ASP A 83 14.64 -0.71 -25.93
CA ASP A 83 13.57 -1.18 -26.82
C ASP A 83 12.92 -2.49 -26.35
N ALA A 84 13.36 -3.05 -25.22
CA ALA A 84 12.78 -4.26 -24.66
C ALA A 84 11.26 -4.14 -24.42
N SER A 85 10.59 -5.30 -24.41
CA SER A 85 9.16 -5.37 -24.17
C SER A 85 8.81 -4.88 -22.76
N LEU A 86 7.62 -4.30 -22.59
CA LEU A 86 7.11 -3.90 -21.27
C LEU A 86 7.17 -5.07 -20.27
N ARG A 87 6.85 -6.28 -20.73
CA ARG A 87 6.83 -7.47 -19.88
C ARG A 87 8.23 -7.82 -19.36
N ASP A 88 9.27 -7.74 -20.18
CA ASP A 88 10.64 -8.05 -19.77
C ASP A 88 11.16 -7.01 -18.77
N LEU A 89 10.86 -5.74 -18.99
CA LEU A 89 11.18 -4.65 -18.08
C LEU A 89 10.50 -4.85 -16.72
N LEU A 90 9.19 -5.10 -16.71
CA LEU A 90 8.45 -5.39 -15.46
C LEU A 90 8.96 -6.67 -14.78
N ALA A 91 9.33 -7.70 -15.54
CA ALA A 91 9.88 -8.94 -14.99
C ALA A 91 11.21 -8.70 -14.26
N ALA A 92 12.08 -7.84 -14.81
CA ALA A 92 13.32 -7.44 -14.14
C ALA A 92 13.06 -6.76 -12.79
N LEU A 93 12.13 -5.80 -12.76
CA LEU A 93 11.73 -5.11 -11.53
C LEU A 93 11.08 -6.05 -10.51
N VAL A 94 10.23 -6.98 -10.97
CA VAL A 94 9.58 -8.00 -10.11
C VAL A 94 10.62 -8.89 -9.44
N ARG A 95 11.61 -9.39 -10.17
CA ARG A 95 12.68 -10.25 -9.61
C ARG A 95 13.43 -9.54 -8.48
N VAL A 96 13.85 -8.29 -8.71
CA VAL A 96 14.54 -7.48 -7.68
C VAL A 96 13.63 -7.28 -6.47
N THR A 97 12.38 -6.87 -6.69
CA THR A 97 11.45 -6.56 -5.59
C THR A 97 11.15 -7.80 -4.74
N VAL A 98 10.98 -8.97 -5.36
CA VAL A 98 10.75 -10.23 -4.65
C VAL A 98 12.01 -10.68 -3.89
N ALA A 99 13.19 -10.56 -4.49
CA ALA A 99 14.46 -10.91 -3.85
C ALA A 99 14.73 -10.07 -2.60
N HIS A 100 14.38 -8.78 -2.63
CA HIS A 100 14.58 -7.85 -1.52
C HIS A 100 13.32 -7.62 -0.67
N ARG A 101 12.29 -8.48 -0.75
CA ARG A 101 10.99 -8.22 -0.12
C ARG A 101 11.04 -8.01 1.40
N ALA A 102 12.03 -8.58 2.10
CA ALA A 102 12.17 -8.48 3.55
C ALA A 102 12.66 -7.09 4.01
N SER A 103 13.51 -6.43 3.22
CA SER A 103 14.06 -5.10 3.50
C SER A 103 13.40 -4.00 2.65
N GLY A 104 12.69 -4.38 1.59
CA GLY A 104 12.12 -3.48 0.59
C GLY A 104 11.09 -2.49 1.13
N GLY A 105 10.46 -2.76 2.27
CA GLY A 105 9.53 -1.81 2.88
C GLY A 105 10.24 -0.53 3.33
N LEU A 106 11.52 -0.57 3.72
CA LEU A 106 12.19 0.51 4.44
C LEU A 106 12.08 1.88 3.78
N TYR A 107 12.27 1.95 2.47
CA TYR A 107 12.18 3.22 1.73
C TYR A 107 10.77 3.83 1.78
N ARG A 108 9.72 3.00 1.90
CA ARG A 108 8.32 3.44 1.91
C ARG A 108 7.89 3.96 3.28
N TRP A 109 8.37 3.36 4.38
CA TRP A 109 7.94 3.65 5.75
C TRP A 109 8.82 4.68 6.45
N GLU A 110 10.13 4.60 6.23
CA GLU A 110 11.12 5.27 7.07
C GLU A 110 11.85 6.39 6.32
N ALA A 111 11.53 6.64 5.04
CA ALA A 111 12.12 7.74 4.28
C ALA A 111 11.91 9.11 4.94
N ARG A 112 10.91 9.27 5.81
CA ARG A 112 10.74 10.49 6.64
C ARG A 112 11.92 10.77 7.58
N TYR A 113 12.65 9.73 7.98
CA TYR A 113 13.83 9.82 8.84
C TYR A 113 15.13 10.08 8.06
N LEU A 114 15.10 9.98 6.74
CA LEU A 114 16.23 10.35 5.90
C LEU A 114 16.42 11.87 5.88
N ALA A 115 17.68 12.31 5.93
CA ALA A 115 18.07 13.68 5.70
C ALA A 115 17.59 14.17 4.33
N ARG A 116 17.48 15.49 4.17
CA ARG A 116 16.90 16.10 2.96
C ARG A 116 17.61 15.64 1.69
N ASP A 117 18.94 15.55 1.70
CA ASP A 117 19.72 15.19 0.51
C ASP A 117 19.59 13.71 0.15
N ASP A 118 19.59 12.81 1.15
CA ASP A 118 19.32 11.39 0.94
C ASP A 118 17.91 11.16 0.39
N ARG A 119 16.90 11.85 0.94
CA ARG A 119 15.53 11.81 0.39
C ARG A 119 15.48 12.28 -1.06
N ARG A 120 16.22 13.34 -1.41
CA ARG A 120 16.28 13.85 -2.80
C ARG A 120 16.93 12.85 -3.74
N ARG A 121 18.05 12.23 -3.33
CA ARG A 121 18.74 11.18 -4.10
C ARG A 121 17.82 9.98 -4.34
N LEU A 122 17.20 9.47 -3.28
CA LEU A 122 16.27 8.35 -3.34
C LEU A 122 15.09 8.63 -4.28
N ARG A 123 14.48 9.83 -4.17
CA ARG A 123 13.40 10.26 -5.07
C ARG A 123 13.84 10.34 -6.53
N ALA A 124 15.05 10.83 -6.81
CA ALA A 124 15.57 10.90 -8.17
C ALA A 124 15.73 9.51 -8.80
N LYS A 125 16.26 8.54 -8.04
CA LYS A 125 16.37 7.15 -8.51
C LYS A 125 15.00 6.52 -8.77
N PHE A 126 14.02 6.71 -7.89
CA PHE A 126 12.65 6.24 -8.14
C PHE A 126 11.99 6.94 -9.33
N ALA A 127 12.22 8.25 -9.52
CA ALA A 127 11.72 8.97 -10.68
C ALA A 127 12.27 8.37 -11.98
N HIS A 128 13.57 8.04 -12.01
CA HIS A 128 14.18 7.34 -13.15
C HIS A 128 13.49 6.00 -13.46
N VAL A 129 13.24 5.17 -12.45
CA VAL A 129 12.49 3.90 -12.61
C VAL A 129 11.09 4.17 -13.19
N VAL A 130 10.36 5.16 -12.67
CA VAL A 130 9.02 5.52 -13.13
C VAL A 130 9.04 6.01 -14.58
N ASP A 131 10.01 6.84 -14.95
CA ASP A 131 10.12 7.39 -16.29
C ASP A 131 10.41 6.28 -17.32
N ARG A 132 11.34 5.36 -17.02
CA ARG A 132 11.65 4.19 -17.85
C ARG A 132 10.44 3.27 -18.05
N VAL A 133 9.67 3.00 -16.99
CA VAL A 133 8.44 2.22 -17.10
C VAL A 133 7.38 2.98 -17.91
N THR A 134 7.26 4.31 -17.73
CA THR A 134 6.30 5.15 -18.45
C THR A 134 6.54 5.09 -19.96
N GLU A 135 7.79 5.16 -20.41
CA GLU A 135 8.16 5.00 -21.83
C GLU A 135 7.71 3.63 -22.36
N ALA A 136 8.02 2.55 -21.66
CA ALA A 136 7.65 1.21 -22.07
C ALA A 136 6.13 0.99 -22.10
N VAL A 137 5.41 1.56 -21.11
CA VAL A 137 3.93 1.53 -21.05
C VAL A 137 3.32 2.27 -22.23
N HIS A 138 3.85 3.44 -22.57
CA HIS A 138 3.36 4.24 -23.71
C HIS A 138 3.56 3.50 -25.04
N ARG A 139 4.73 2.87 -25.25
CA ARG A 139 5.00 2.07 -26.46
C ARG A 139 4.13 0.83 -26.56
N ALA A 140 3.93 0.12 -25.45
CA ALA A 140 3.16 -1.13 -25.44
C ALA A 140 1.66 -0.90 -25.61
N ALA A 141 1.12 0.19 -25.06
CA ALA A 141 -0.29 0.55 -25.16
C ALA A 141 -0.45 2.08 -25.18
N PRO A 142 -0.74 2.71 -26.34
CA PRO A 142 -0.86 4.15 -26.51
C PRO A 142 -2.20 4.70 -25.98
N LEU A 143 -2.57 4.29 -24.77
CA LEU A 143 -3.74 4.77 -24.04
C LEU A 143 -3.40 6.05 -23.24
N PRO A 144 -4.41 6.80 -22.75
CA PRO A 144 -4.19 7.96 -21.89
C PRO A 144 -3.39 7.64 -20.62
N GLU A 145 -2.87 8.70 -20.00
CA GLU A 145 -2.20 8.67 -18.69
C GLU A 145 -1.12 7.57 -18.52
N PRO A 146 -0.14 7.46 -19.44
CA PRO A 146 0.88 6.41 -19.37
C PRO A 146 1.68 6.43 -18.06
N ARG A 147 1.93 7.64 -17.50
CA ARG A 147 2.61 7.80 -16.21
C ARG A 147 1.78 7.24 -15.05
N LEU A 148 0.47 7.46 -15.02
CA LEU A 148 -0.39 6.92 -13.96
C LEU A 148 -0.43 5.40 -14.02
N ARG A 149 -0.59 4.83 -15.23
CA ARG A 149 -0.54 3.38 -15.47
C ARG A 149 0.79 2.76 -15.04
N ALA A 150 1.91 3.43 -15.34
CA ALA A 150 3.24 3.00 -14.89
C ALA A 150 3.39 3.00 -13.37
N VAL A 151 2.98 4.09 -12.70
CA VAL A 151 3.03 4.20 -11.23
C VAL A 151 2.11 3.16 -10.57
N ALA A 152 0.92 2.93 -11.11
CA ALA A 152 0.00 1.90 -10.66
C ALA A 152 0.60 0.49 -10.80
N ALA A 153 1.22 0.16 -11.94
CA ALA A 153 1.89 -1.11 -12.15
C ALA A 153 3.06 -1.31 -11.18
N LEU A 154 3.86 -0.26 -10.93
CA LEU A 154 4.90 -0.26 -9.89
C LEU A 154 4.32 -0.43 -8.48
N GLY A 155 3.12 0.11 -8.21
CA GLY A 155 2.39 -0.11 -6.97
C GLY A 155 2.00 -1.58 -6.76
N ALA A 156 1.55 -2.26 -7.82
CA ALA A 156 1.29 -3.70 -7.82
C ALA A 156 2.57 -4.50 -7.54
N ILE A 157 3.71 -4.10 -8.11
CA ILE A 157 5.01 -4.74 -7.86
C ILE A 157 5.47 -4.52 -6.41
N GLY A 158 5.47 -3.25 -5.97
CA GLY A 158 5.92 -2.86 -4.63
C GLY A 158 5.06 -3.41 -3.50
N SER A 159 3.84 -3.88 -3.76
CA SER A 159 2.96 -4.46 -2.75
C SER A 159 3.56 -5.70 -2.06
N VAL A 160 4.48 -6.42 -2.71
CA VAL A 160 5.10 -7.62 -2.13
C VAL A 160 5.95 -7.31 -0.90
N THR A 161 6.38 -6.07 -0.74
CA THR A 161 7.13 -5.59 0.43
C THR A 161 6.25 -5.31 1.65
N MET A 162 4.92 -5.43 1.49
CA MET A 162 3.91 -5.03 2.46
C MET A 162 3.29 -6.18 3.23
N HIS A 163 3.57 -7.42 2.84
CA HIS A 163 2.91 -8.58 3.39
C HIS A 163 3.82 -9.80 3.44
N HIS A 164 3.58 -10.68 4.40
CA HIS A 164 4.37 -11.90 4.60
C HIS A 164 3.62 -13.16 4.15
N THR A 165 2.76 -13.06 3.14
CA THR A 165 2.10 -14.23 2.53
C THR A 165 3.16 -15.28 2.16
N SER A 166 3.01 -16.48 2.75
CA SER A 166 3.92 -17.61 2.56
C SER A 166 3.52 -18.38 1.30
N ILE A 167 4.28 -18.20 0.24
CA ILE A 167 4.11 -18.80 -1.09
C ILE A 167 5.47 -18.79 -1.80
N ALA A 168 5.70 -19.71 -2.74
CA ALA A 168 6.97 -19.83 -3.44
C ALA A 168 7.35 -18.51 -4.16
N PRO A 169 8.59 -18.02 -4.09
CA PRO A 169 9.00 -16.75 -4.70
C PRO A 169 8.65 -16.65 -6.19
N ARG A 170 8.97 -17.70 -6.98
CA ARG A 170 8.61 -17.78 -8.41
C ARG A 170 7.12 -17.58 -8.65
N ARG A 171 6.28 -18.12 -7.76
CA ARG A 171 4.82 -17.98 -7.89
C ARG A 171 4.36 -16.55 -7.59
N ILE A 172 5.02 -15.85 -6.65
CA ILE A 172 4.78 -14.42 -6.43
C ILE A 172 5.17 -13.63 -7.68
N GLU A 173 6.35 -13.93 -8.24
CA GLU A 173 6.85 -13.25 -9.44
C GLU A 173 5.86 -13.39 -10.61
N GLU A 174 5.39 -14.61 -10.88
CA GLU A 174 4.38 -14.86 -11.92
C GLU A 174 3.10 -14.05 -11.72
N LEU A 175 2.52 -14.10 -10.51
CA LEU A 175 1.25 -13.45 -10.20
C LEU A 175 1.36 -11.93 -10.30
N VAL A 176 2.42 -11.37 -9.72
CA VAL A 176 2.64 -9.92 -9.66
C VAL A 176 3.04 -9.38 -11.03
N LEU A 177 3.87 -10.09 -11.80
CA LEU A 177 4.20 -9.71 -13.17
C LEU A 177 2.95 -9.68 -14.04
N ALA A 178 2.10 -10.71 -13.95
CA ALA A 178 0.86 -10.76 -14.71
C ALA A 178 -0.09 -9.61 -14.30
N SER A 179 -0.21 -9.34 -13.00
CA SER A 179 -1.01 -8.25 -12.45
C SER A 179 -0.51 -6.88 -12.93
N ALA A 180 0.78 -6.59 -12.76
CA ALA A 180 1.39 -5.32 -13.16
C ALA A 180 1.31 -5.08 -14.68
N THR A 181 1.47 -6.14 -15.48
CA THR A 181 1.31 -6.06 -16.95
C THR A 181 -0.11 -5.66 -17.31
N ARG A 182 -1.14 -6.30 -16.71
CA ARG A 182 -2.55 -5.95 -16.95
C ARG A 182 -2.85 -4.52 -16.52
N VAL A 183 -2.39 -4.10 -15.34
CA VAL A 183 -2.54 -2.71 -14.86
C VAL A 183 -1.96 -1.72 -15.86
N ALA A 184 -0.74 -1.97 -16.33
CA ALA A 184 -0.06 -1.11 -17.29
C ALA A 184 -0.79 -0.99 -18.63
N THR A 185 -1.50 -2.03 -19.08
CA THR A 185 -2.24 -2.05 -20.34
C THR A 185 -3.75 -1.79 -20.18
N THR A 186 -4.23 -1.56 -18.96
CA THR A 186 -5.65 -1.29 -18.70
C THR A 186 -6.01 0.11 -19.18
N ASP A 187 -7.15 0.24 -19.87
CA ASP A 187 -7.74 1.53 -20.22
C ASP A 187 -8.32 2.20 -18.95
N PRO A 188 -7.80 3.37 -18.53
CA PRO A 188 -8.32 4.11 -17.39
C PRO A 188 -9.81 4.45 -17.48
N ALA A 189 -10.38 4.53 -18.68
CA ALA A 189 -11.79 4.85 -18.91
C ALA A 189 -12.72 3.63 -18.79
N SER A 190 -12.18 2.40 -18.74
CA SER A 190 -12.97 1.16 -18.77
C SER A 190 -13.93 0.98 -17.58
N ALA A 191 -13.70 1.66 -16.46
CA ALA A 191 -14.57 1.60 -15.29
C ALA A 191 -15.44 2.85 -15.11
N ALA A 192 -15.62 3.67 -16.16
CA ALA A 192 -16.44 4.88 -16.11
C ALA A 192 -17.85 4.61 -15.54
N GLY A 193 -18.25 5.44 -14.57
CA GLY A 193 -19.53 5.32 -13.88
C GLY A 193 -19.57 4.27 -12.77
N SER A 194 -18.44 3.68 -12.39
CA SER A 194 -18.35 2.77 -11.23
C SER A 194 -18.44 3.54 -9.91
N ALA A 195 -17.85 4.73 -9.84
CA ALA A 195 -17.87 5.62 -8.68
C ALA A 195 -19.29 6.03 -8.31
N ALA A 196 -20.14 6.30 -9.31
CA ALA A 196 -21.55 6.65 -9.09
C ALA A 196 -22.39 5.50 -8.51
N ARG A 197 -21.91 4.26 -8.61
CA ARG A 197 -22.61 3.05 -8.12
C ARG A 197 -22.22 2.69 -6.69
N VAL A 198 -21.23 3.36 -6.12
CA VAL A 198 -20.70 3.10 -4.78
C VAL A 198 -21.04 4.27 -3.87
N GLU A 199 -21.96 4.02 -2.95
CA GLU A 199 -22.26 4.93 -1.85
C GLU A 199 -21.64 4.35 -0.58
N LEU A 200 -20.54 4.95 -0.12
CA LEU A 200 -20.00 4.61 1.19
C LEU A 200 -21.01 5.01 2.26
N PRO A 201 -21.12 4.27 3.38
CA PRO A 201 -21.82 4.78 4.54
C PRO A 201 -21.22 6.15 4.88
N GLY A 202 -22.01 7.22 4.75
CA GLY A 202 -21.54 8.56 5.05
C GLY A 202 -20.91 8.61 6.43
N ARG A 203 -19.82 9.38 6.59
CA ARG A 203 -19.15 9.55 7.89
C ARG A 203 -20.21 9.76 8.96
N PRO A 204 -20.30 8.87 9.96
CA PRO A 204 -21.35 8.98 10.97
C PRO A 204 -21.22 10.35 11.61
N VAL A 205 -22.30 11.15 11.57
CA VAL A 205 -22.36 12.42 12.28
C VAL A 205 -21.95 12.14 13.72
N PRO A 206 -20.90 12.80 14.25
CA PRO A 206 -20.44 12.54 15.59
C PRO A 206 -21.56 12.84 16.60
N ARG A 207 -22.25 11.81 17.09
CA ARG A 207 -23.33 11.94 18.08
C ARG A 207 -22.84 11.76 19.52
N THR A 208 -21.57 11.42 19.69
CA THR A 208 -20.94 11.23 21.00
C THR A 208 -19.66 12.04 21.06
N ARG A 209 -19.26 12.49 22.26
CA ARG A 209 -17.97 13.17 22.45
C ARG A 209 -16.78 12.33 21.98
N ARG A 210 -16.86 11.00 22.13
CA ARG A 210 -15.82 10.09 21.59
C ARG A 210 -15.69 10.21 20.07
N ALA A 211 -16.82 10.21 19.35
CA ALA A 211 -16.82 10.34 17.90
C ALA A 211 -16.34 11.72 17.44
N GLU A 212 -16.65 12.79 18.17
CA GLU A 212 -16.16 14.14 17.86
C GLU A 212 -14.65 14.23 18.02
N ILE A 213 -14.12 13.69 19.12
CA ILE A 213 -12.67 13.60 19.37
C ILE A 213 -11.97 12.84 18.23
N LEU A 214 -12.51 11.69 17.81
CA LEU A 214 -11.96 10.93 16.68
C LEU A 214 -11.96 11.74 15.39
N ALA A 215 -13.09 12.37 15.06
CA ALA A 215 -13.25 13.15 13.83
C ALA A 215 -12.30 14.36 13.78
N ALA A 216 -12.03 15.00 14.92
CA ALA A 216 -11.11 16.13 15.02
C ALA A 216 -9.64 15.72 15.05
N ALA A 217 -9.30 14.57 15.65
CA ALA A 217 -7.92 14.13 15.82
C ALA A 217 -7.26 13.73 14.50
N VAL A 218 -7.97 13.03 13.60
CA VAL A 218 -7.39 12.52 12.34
C VAL A 218 -6.83 13.65 11.44
N PRO A 219 -7.57 14.75 11.18
CA PRO A 219 -7.02 15.90 10.44
C PRO A 219 -5.80 16.53 11.11
N LEU A 220 -5.79 16.63 12.45
CA LEU A 220 -4.65 17.17 13.19
C LEU A 220 -3.41 16.28 13.01
N PHE A 221 -3.57 14.96 13.16
CA PHE A 221 -2.46 14.01 12.96
C PHE A 221 -1.89 14.08 11.55
N ALA A 222 -2.76 14.20 10.53
CA ALA A 222 -2.33 14.26 9.14
C ALA A 222 -1.62 15.58 8.80
N ARG A 223 -2.08 16.72 9.35
CA ARG A 223 -1.51 18.05 9.08
C ARG A 223 -0.22 18.30 9.86
N ASP A 224 -0.24 18.06 11.17
CA ASP A 224 0.84 18.48 12.07
C ASP A 224 1.80 17.33 12.40
N GLY A 225 1.46 16.11 12.01
CA GLY A 225 2.21 14.89 12.30
C GLY A 225 1.83 14.29 13.66
N PHE A 226 1.59 12.98 13.68
CA PHE A 226 1.14 12.27 14.87
C PHE A 226 2.02 12.50 16.11
N ALA A 227 3.35 12.53 15.94
CA ALA A 227 4.29 12.77 17.03
C ALA A 227 4.12 14.16 17.68
N ASN A 228 3.87 15.20 16.88
CA ASN A 228 3.81 16.60 17.32
C ASN A 228 2.46 16.97 17.95
N VAL A 229 1.38 16.28 17.56
CA VAL A 229 0.05 16.54 18.12
C VAL A 229 -0.03 16.08 19.57
N THR A 230 -0.55 16.94 20.44
CA THR A 230 -0.78 16.69 21.86
C THR A 230 -2.26 16.41 22.15
N ASN A 231 -2.53 15.69 23.25
CA ASN A 231 -3.91 15.48 23.72
C ASN A 231 -4.63 16.82 23.99
N GLY A 232 -3.92 17.85 24.45
CA GLY A 232 -4.47 19.19 24.68
C GLY A 232 -4.94 19.88 23.40
N GLN A 233 -4.17 19.78 22.30
CA GLN A 233 -4.59 20.31 21.00
C GLN A 233 -5.85 19.60 20.47
N ILE A 234 -5.94 18.28 20.65
CA ILE A 234 -7.15 17.52 20.26
C ILE A 234 -8.35 17.96 21.11
N ALA A 235 -8.18 18.12 22.42
CA ALA A 235 -9.25 18.57 23.31
C ALA A 235 -9.75 19.97 22.92
N GLN A 236 -8.83 20.91 22.68
CA GLN A 236 -9.15 22.26 22.25
C GLN A 236 -9.92 22.28 20.93
N ALA A 237 -9.57 21.41 19.98
CA ALA A 237 -10.26 21.32 18.68
C ALA A 237 -11.73 20.91 18.78
N VAL A 238 -12.15 20.27 19.88
CA VAL A 238 -13.55 19.91 20.17
C VAL A 238 -14.15 20.73 21.31
N GLY A 239 -13.50 21.83 21.72
CA GLY A 239 -13.99 22.71 22.79
C GLY A 239 -13.94 22.10 24.19
N LEU A 240 -13.06 21.13 24.43
CA LEU A 240 -12.85 20.50 25.74
C LEU A 240 -11.60 21.05 26.44
N ALA A 241 -11.62 21.06 27.78
CA ALA A 241 -10.42 21.25 28.57
C ALA A 241 -9.42 20.09 28.32
N PRO A 242 -8.08 20.32 28.30
CA PRO A 242 -7.09 19.28 28.07
C PRO A 242 -7.21 18.06 29.01
N SER A 243 -7.65 18.25 30.25
CA SER A 243 -7.85 17.16 31.21
C SER A 243 -9.10 16.31 30.92
N ALA A 244 -10.10 16.87 30.23
CA ALA A 244 -11.35 16.16 29.94
C ALA A 244 -11.19 15.06 28.88
N ILE A 245 -10.17 15.15 28.01
CA ILE A 245 -9.93 14.14 26.97
C ILE A 245 -9.65 12.75 27.56
N TYR A 246 -9.00 12.70 28.74
CA TYR A 246 -8.65 11.46 29.44
C TYR A 246 -9.87 10.69 29.94
N ARG A 247 -11.03 11.34 30.08
CA ARG A 247 -12.30 10.66 30.38
C ARG A 247 -12.82 9.85 29.20
N HIS A 248 -12.37 10.17 27.98
CA HIS A 248 -12.79 9.53 26.75
C HIS A 248 -11.73 8.59 26.20
N TYR A 249 -10.47 9.01 26.16
CA TYR A 249 -9.37 8.21 25.64
C TYR A 249 -8.14 8.32 26.55
N PRO A 250 -7.45 7.20 26.87
CA PRO A 250 -6.21 7.25 27.66
C PRO A 250 -5.12 8.11 27.00
N GLY A 251 -5.04 8.11 25.67
CA GLY A 251 -4.24 9.09 24.92
C GLY A 251 -4.46 9.03 23.41
N LYS A 252 -3.67 9.84 22.68
CA LYS A 252 -3.72 9.95 21.22
C LYS A 252 -3.52 8.64 20.47
N VAL A 253 -2.79 7.69 21.05
CA VAL A 253 -2.61 6.35 20.47
C VAL A 253 -3.93 5.59 20.44
N ASP A 254 -4.69 5.59 21.54
CA ASP A 254 -6.02 4.95 21.60
C ASP A 254 -7.02 5.63 20.66
N ILE A 255 -6.90 6.95 20.49
CA ILE A 255 -7.69 7.71 19.52
C ILE A 255 -7.37 7.22 18.09
N LEU A 256 -6.10 7.08 17.73
CA LEU A 256 -5.70 6.57 16.42
C LEU A 256 -6.20 5.13 16.17
N VAL A 257 -6.04 4.24 17.16
CA VAL A 257 -6.50 2.85 17.08
C VAL A 257 -8.01 2.80 16.88
N ALA A 258 -8.78 3.56 17.66
CA ALA A 258 -10.22 3.63 17.52
C ALA A 258 -10.66 4.20 16.16
N ALA A 259 -9.94 5.20 15.63
CA ALA A 259 -10.22 5.74 14.30
C ALA A 259 -9.98 4.68 13.22
N CYS A 260 -8.89 3.92 13.30
CA CYS A 260 -8.57 2.83 12.38
C CYS A 260 -9.63 1.71 12.42
N LEU A 261 -10.05 1.29 13.62
CA LEU A 261 -11.09 0.26 13.80
C LEU A 261 -12.44 0.74 13.27
N GLN A 262 -12.81 1.99 13.52
CA GLN A 262 -14.04 2.57 12.98
C GLN A 262 -14.02 2.56 11.44
N ALA A 263 -12.91 2.97 10.84
CA ALA A 263 -12.76 3.01 9.39
C ALA A 263 -12.77 1.60 8.77
N ALA A 264 -12.12 0.61 9.41
CA ALA A 264 -12.20 -0.79 9.00
C ALA A 264 -13.64 -1.33 9.05
N GLY A 265 -14.41 -0.99 10.08
CA GLY A 265 -15.82 -1.36 10.19
C GLY A 265 -16.70 -0.74 9.09
N LEU A 266 -16.46 0.53 8.72
CA LEU A 266 -17.16 1.18 7.60
C LEU A 266 -16.87 0.50 6.27
N LEU A 267 -15.61 0.12 6.04
CA LEU A 267 -15.19 -0.60 4.86
C LEU A 267 -15.85 -1.98 4.77
N ALA A 268 -15.90 -2.73 5.89
CA ALA A 268 -16.61 -4.01 5.94
C ALA A 268 -18.11 -3.87 5.58
N GLN A 269 -18.79 -2.87 6.16
CA GLN A 269 -20.19 -2.58 5.84
C GLN A 269 -20.42 -2.17 4.38
N ALA A 270 -19.50 -1.41 3.79
CA ALA A 270 -19.59 -1.02 2.39
C ALA A 270 -19.48 -2.22 1.45
N VAL A 271 -18.63 -3.19 1.80
CA VAL A 271 -18.48 -4.43 1.05
C VAL A 271 -19.72 -5.33 1.19
N ASP A 272 -20.25 -5.49 2.40
CA ASP A 272 -21.42 -6.33 2.67
C ASP A 272 -22.71 -5.84 1.98
N ARG A 273 -22.88 -4.51 1.84
CA ARG A 273 -24.09 -3.95 1.20
C ARG A 273 -24.16 -4.22 -0.31
N GLY A 274 -23.05 -4.60 -0.95
CA GLY A 274 -22.95 -4.84 -2.39
C GLY A 274 -23.28 -3.60 -3.25
N PRO A 275 -22.96 -3.62 -4.55
CA PRO A 275 -23.44 -2.60 -5.47
C PRO A 275 -24.98 -2.69 -5.55
N ARG A 276 -25.69 -1.57 -5.35
CA ARG A 276 -27.12 -1.53 -5.70
C ARG A 276 -27.25 -1.70 -7.21
N SER A 277 -28.09 -2.65 -7.64
CA SER A 277 -28.61 -2.64 -9.01
C SER A 277 -29.31 -1.29 -9.22
N PRO A 278 -29.11 -0.58 -10.35
CA PRO A 278 -29.77 0.68 -10.58
C PRO A 278 -31.27 0.42 -10.60
N ALA A 279 -31.94 0.73 -9.49
CA ALA A 279 -33.39 0.81 -9.47
C ALA A 279 -33.74 1.93 -10.45
N GLY A 280 -34.24 1.55 -11.62
CA GLY A 280 -34.88 2.49 -12.53
C GLY A 280 -35.92 3.31 -11.75
N PRO A 281 -36.18 4.57 -12.15
CA PRO A 281 -37.15 5.40 -11.47
C PRO A 281 -38.47 4.63 -11.39
N ARG A 282 -38.96 4.40 -10.18
CA ARG A 282 -40.31 3.89 -9.94
C ARG A 282 -41.28 5.00 -10.35
N SER A 283 -41.66 5.03 -11.63
CA SER A 283 -42.85 5.74 -12.05
C SER A 283 -44.05 5.13 -11.32
N PRO A 284 -44.91 5.94 -10.68
CA PRO A 284 -46.13 5.45 -10.09
C PRO A 284 -47.02 4.87 -11.20
N ALA A 285 -47.55 3.67 -10.96
CA ALA A 285 -48.38 2.91 -11.87
C ALA A 285 -49.55 3.75 -12.44
N GLY A 286 -49.47 4.08 -13.73
CA GLY A 286 -50.65 4.39 -14.55
C GLY A 286 -51.24 3.10 -15.15
N PRO A 287 -52.55 3.06 -15.45
CA PRO A 287 -53.20 1.82 -15.85
C PRO A 287 -52.79 1.38 -17.27
N ARG A 288 -52.81 0.05 -17.43
CA ARG A 288 -52.32 -0.75 -18.55
C ARG A 288 -52.89 -0.33 -19.92
N SER A 289 -52.01 -0.26 -20.93
CA SER A 289 -52.33 -0.45 -22.35
C SER A 289 -51.28 -1.36 -23.01
N PRO A 290 -51.67 -2.27 -23.93
CA PRO A 290 -50.75 -3.27 -24.51
C PRO A 290 -50.12 -2.83 -25.85
N ALA A 291 -48.98 -3.45 -26.14
CA ALA A 291 -48.30 -3.58 -27.44
C ALA A 291 -47.39 -2.42 -27.94
N GLY A 292 -46.10 -2.73 -28.01
CA GLY A 292 -45.06 -2.06 -28.80
C GLY A 292 -43.76 -2.89 -28.76
N PRO A 293 -43.12 -3.25 -29.89
CA PRO A 293 -41.98 -4.15 -29.88
C PRO A 293 -40.67 -3.43 -29.56
N HIS A 294 -39.88 -4.09 -28.69
CA HIS A 294 -38.42 -4.03 -28.55
C HIS A 294 -37.73 -2.67 -28.84
N THR A 295 -37.57 -1.85 -27.81
CA THR A 295 -36.39 -0.98 -27.72
C THR A 295 -35.32 -1.71 -26.92
N ALA A 296 -34.25 -2.07 -27.62
CA ALA A 296 -33.04 -2.64 -27.05
C ALA A 296 -32.52 -1.73 -25.93
N ALA A 297 -32.53 -2.22 -24.70
CA ALA A 297 -31.69 -1.70 -23.65
C ALA A 297 -30.25 -1.73 -24.18
N GLY A 298 -29.60 -0.56 -24.24
CA GLY A 298 -28.19 -0.47 -24.59
C GLY A 298 -27.34 -1.37 -23.68
N PRO A 299 -26.11 -1.71 -24.08
CA PRO A 299 -25.24 -2.57 -23.28
C PRO A 299 -24.88 -1.85 -21.98
N HIS A 300 -25.70 -2.04 -20.94
CA HIS A 300 -25.25 -1.93 -19.57
C HIS A 300 -24.23 -3.04 -19.39
N THR A 301 -22.96 -2.74 -19.65
CA THR A 301 -21.84 -3.59 -19.26
C THR A 301 -22.04 -3.93 -17.79
N ALA A 302 -22.40 -5.20 -17.55
CA ALA A 302 -22.48 -5.76 -16.22
C ALA A 302 -21.07 -5.70 -15.65
N VAL A 303 -20.79 -4.62 -14.93
CA VAL A 303 -19.55 -4.40 -14.20
C VAL A 303 -19.42 -5.58 -13.24
N GLY A 304 -18.38 -6.40 -13.43
CA GLY A 304 -18.20 -7.65 -12.69
C GLY A 304 -18.17 -7.43 -11.17
N PRO A 305 -18.52 -8.45 -10.36
CA PRO A 305 -18.62 -8.33 -8.90
C PRO A 305 -17.32 -7.86 -8.23
N HIS A 306 -16.15 -8.14 -8.83
CA HIS A 306 -14.85 -7.67 -8.36
C HIS A 306 -14.68 -6.15 -8.53
N THR A 307 -15.23 -5.53 -9.58
CA THR A 307 -15.09 -4.10 -9.82
C THR A 307 -15.88 -3.28 -8.81
N ALA A 308 -17.02 -3.77 -8.33
CA ALA A 308 -17.78 -3.12 -7.26
C ALA A 308 -17.03 -3.14 -5.92
N LEU A 309 -16.41 -4.28 -5.58
CA LEU A 309 -15.55 -4.41 -4.40
C LEU A 309 -14.35 -3.46 -4.48
N VAL A 310 -13.71 -3.37 -5.64
CA VAL A 310 -12.63 -2.41 -5.92
C VAL A 310 -13.12 -0.98 -5.79
N ALA A 311 -14.25 -0.63 -6.40
CA ALA A 311 -14.79 0.72 -6.34
C ALA A 311 -15.13 1.15 -4.89
N ALA A 312 -15.66 0.24 -4.06
CA ALA A 312 -15.89 0.48 -2.63
C ALA A 312 -14.59 0.79 -1.88
N TYR A 313 -13.54 0.00 -2.12
CA TYR A 313 -12.24 0.23 -1.51
C TYR A 313 -11.53 1.49 -2.02
N VAL A 314 -11.68 1.81 -3.31
CA VAL A 314 -11.16 3.05 -3.89
C VAL A 314 -11.85 4.25 -3.26
N ALA A 315 -13.19 4.29 -3.24
CA ALA A 315 -13.94 5.35 -2.57
C ALA A 315 -13.47 5.51 -1.11
N TYR A 316 -13.31 4.39 -0.38
CA TYR A 316 -12.87 4.41 1.01
C TYR A 316 -11.48 5.03 1.14
N SER A 317 -10.56 4.65 0.25
CA SER A 317 -9.17 5.10 0.27
C SER A 317 -9.04 6.59 -0.02
N PHE A 318 -9.85 7.13 -0.94
CA PHE A 318 -9.89 8.57 -1.22
C PHE A 318 -10.47 9.35 -0.04
N GLU A 319 -11.59 8.90 0.52
CA GLU A 319 -12.26 9.58 1.64
C GLU A 319 -11.46 9.53 2.96
N HIS A 320 -10.73 8.45 3.19
CA HIS A 320 -9.97 8.20 4.44
C HIS A 320 -8.46 8.33 4.26
N ASN A 321 -7.97 9.00 3.21
CA ASN A 321 -6.53 9.06 2.92
C ASN A 321 -5.70 9.61 4.10
N ALA A 322 -6.22 10.60 4.82
CA ALA A 322 -5.53 11.22 5.96
C ALA A 322 -5.30 10.20 7.08
N LEU A 323 -6.32 9.39 7.38
CA LEU A 323 -6.21 8.30 8.35
C LEU A 323 -5.27 7.20 7.84
N ASN A 324 -5.41 6.78 6.58
CA ASN A 324 -4.55 5.74 6.01
C ASN A 324 -3.08 6.16 6.03
N SER A 325 -2.76 7.41 5.70
CA SER A 325 -1.40 7.95 5.75
C SER A 325 -0.80 7.91 7.16
N VAL A 326 -1.57 8.34 8.16
CA VAL A 326 -1.13 8.30 9.58
C VAL A 326 -1.01 6.84 10.06
N ALA A 327 -2.00 6.00 9.75
CA ALA A 327 -2.00 4.60 10.14
C ALA A 327 -0.83 3.85 9.53
N GLU A 328 -0.53 4.11 8.26
CA GLU A 328 0.66 3.59 7.58
C GLU A 328 1.93 3.90 8.39
N ALA A 329 2.12 5.16 8.78
CA ALA A 329 3.33 5.59 9.46
C ALA A 329 3.46 5.11 10.92
N GLU A 330 2.35 4.97 11.65
CA GLU A 330 2.38 4.84 13.12
C GLU A 330 2.03 3.42 13.62
N VAL A 331 1.18 2.66 12.90
CA VAL A 331 0.64 1.38 13.40
C VAL A 331 1.73 0.34 13.66
N ARG A 332 2.81 0.36 12.88
CA ARG A 332 3.93 -0.60 13.06
C ARG A 332 4.62 -0.44 14.42
N GLY A 333 4.76 0.80 14.89
CA GLY A 333 5.42 1.15 16.15
C GLY A 333 4.53 1.03 17.39
N LEU A 334 3.26 0.62 17.24
CA LEU A 334 2.35 0.48 18.36
C LEU A 334 2.69 -0.74 19.24
N PRO A 335 2.43 -0.66 20.56
CA PRO A 335 2.47 -1.81 21.44
C PRO A 335 1.57 -2.94 20.94
N ASP A 336 1.97 -4.19 21.18
CA ASP A 336 1.25 -5.38 20.68
C ASP A 336 -0.22 -5.42 21.08
N ALA A 337 -0.55 -5.00 22.30
CA ALA A 337 -1.92 -4.97 22.82
C ALA A 337 -2.85 -4.08 21.97
N LEU A 338 -2.33 -2.96 21.44
CA LEU A 338 -3.08 -2.01 20.62
C LEU A 338 -3.00 -2.35 19.12
N ARG A 339 -1.93 -3.01 18.69
CA ARG A 339 -1.72 -3.45 17.31
C ARG A 339 -2.55 -4.67 16.94
N ARG A 340 -2.75 -5.61 17.88
CA ARG A 340 -3.44 -6.89 17.64
C ARG A 340 -4.88 -6.73 17.10
N PRO A 341 -5.75 -5.87 17.65
CA PRO A 341 -7.08 -5.65 17.10
C PRO A 341 -7.07 -5.15 15.64
N LEU A 342 -6.11 -4.27 15.29
CA LEU A 342 -5.97 -3.76 13.92
C LEU A 342 -5.55 -4.86 12.94
N ILE A 343 -4.62 -5.73 13.35
CA ILE A 343 -4.22 -6.90 12.55
C ILE A 343 -5.40 -7.83 12.30
N ILE A 344 -6.26 -8.07 13.31
CA ILE A 344 -7.45 -8.90 13.17
C ILE A 344 -8.41 -8.29 12.16
N ALA A 345 -8.76 -7.01 12.30
CA ALA A 345 -9.64 -6.31 11.36
C ALA A 345 -9.10 -6.32 9.92
N GLN A 346 -7.78 -6.13 9.76
CA GLN A 346 -7.14 -6.22 8.45
C GLN A 346 -7.22 -7.63 7.84
N ARG A 347 -7.03 -8.68 8.66
CA ARG A 347 -7.14 -10.08 8.19
C ARG A 347 -8.55 -10.43 7.77
N GLU A 348 -9.56 -9.99 8.53
CA GLU A 348 -10.97 -10.15 8.19
C GLU A 348 -11.29 -9.47 6.85
N HIS A 349 -10.82 -8.23 6.67
CA HIS A 349 -10.98 -7.54 5.40
C HIS A 349 -10.34 -8.30 4.23
N ILE A 350 -9.09 -8.76 4.38
CA ILE A 350 -8.39 -9.56 3.36
C ILE A 350 -9.13 -10.86 3.05
N ALA A 351 -9.72 -11.52 4.05
CA ALA A 351 -10.48 -12.76 3.86
C ALA A 351 -11.72 -12.55 2.99
N VAL A 352 -12.43 -11.42 3.15
CA VAL A 352 -13.56 -11.05 2.28
C VAL A 352 -13.11 -10.91 0.83
N TRP A 353 -11.99 -10.20 0.59
CA TRP A 353 -11.40 -10.10 -0.74
C TRP A 353 -11.00 -11.44 -1.33
N GLU A 354 -10.34 -12.27 -0.54
CA GLU A 354 -9.91 -13.61 -0.95
C GLU A 354 -11.10 -14.44 -1.42
N HIS A 355 -12.21 -14.42 -0.65
CA HIS A 355 -13.44 -15.11 -1.01
C HIS A 355 -14.02 -14.60 -2.34
N GLN A 356 -14.15 -13.29 -2.50
CA GLN A 356 -14.71 -12.67 -3.71
C GLN A 356 -13.86 -12.93 -4.96
N ILE A 357 -12.52 -12.83 -4.85
CA ILE A 357 -11.61 -13.11 -5.95
C ILE A 357 -11.68 -14.58 -6.36
N ARG A 358 -11.78 -15.50 -5.40
CA ARG A 358 -11.89 -16.94 -5.67
C ARG A 358 -13.26 -17.32 -6.24
N ALA A 359 -14.33 -16.64 -5.84
CA ALA A 359 -15.64 -16.81 -6.46
C ALA A 359 -15.61 -16.41 -7.95
N ALA A 360 -14.91 -15.32 -8.28
CA ALA A 360 -14.73 -14.89 -9.67
C ALA A 360 -13.72 -15.74 -10.46
N ARG A 361 -12.73 -16.34 -9.78
CA ARG A 361 -11.68 -17.18 -10.37
C ARG A 361 -11.47 -18.47 -9.56
N PRO A 362 -12.31 -19.50 -9.77
CA PRO A 362 -12.29 -20.73 -8.96
C PRO A 362 -10.97 -21.50 -8.99
N GLY A 363 -10.15 -21.32 -10.03
CA GLY A 363 -8.83 -21.93 -10.15
C GLY A 363 -7.72 -21.29 -9.31
N LEU A 364 -7.99 -20.19 -8.60
CA LEU A 364 -7.01 -19.55 -7.71
C LEU A 364 -7.05 -20.13 -6.30
N ASP A 365 -5.86 -20.46 -5.80
CA ASP A 365 -5.68 -20.77 -4.39
C ASP A 365 -5.76 -19.50 -3.51
N ALA A 366 -6.00 -19.71 -2.21
CA ALA A 366 -6.10 -18.68 -1.19
C ALA A 366 -4.89 -17.72 -1.13
N ARG A 367 -3.68 -18.27 -1.26
CA ARG A 367 -2.43 -17.50 -1.13
C ARG A 367 -2.23 -16.64 -2.37
N ALA A 368 -2.53 -17.16 -3.56
CA ALA A 368 -2.51 -16.42 -4.81
C ALA A 368 -3.53 -15.29 -4.82
N ALA A 369 -4.77 -15.54 -4.37
CA ALA A 369 -5.79 -14.52 -4.23
C ALA A 369 -5.33 -13.40 -3.29
N ARG A 370 -4.72 -13.75 -2.14
CA ARG A 370 -4.16 -12.77 -1.20
C ARG A 370 -3.05 -11.90 -1.79
N VAL A 371 -2.14 -12.48 -2.57
CA VAL A 371 -1.10 -11.72 -3.29
C VAL A 371 -1.73 -10.70 -4.23
N LEU A 372 -2.77 -11.10 -4.98
CA LEU A 372 -3.46 -10.22 -5.92
C LEU A 372 -4.29 -9.13 -5.19
N THR A 373 -4.89 -9.43 -4.04
CA THR A 373 -5.51 -8.41 -3.18
C THR A 373 -4.51 -7.32 -2.79
N HIS A 374 -3.32 -7.71 -2.32
CA HIS A 374 -2.29 -6.75 -1.98
C HIS A 374 -1.76 -5.97 -3.20
N ALA A 375 -1.64 -6.62 -4.36
CA ALA A 375 -1.28 -5.95 -5.60
C ALA A 375 -2.31 -4.85 -5.96
N ALA A 376 -3.61 -5.15 -5.86
CA ALA A 376 -4.67 -4.16 -6.06
C ALA A 376 -4.60 -3.02 -5.04
N PHE A 377 -4.34 -3.30 -3.76
CA PHE A 377 -4.14 -2.24 -2.76
C PHE A 377 -2.92 -1.37 -3.08
N GLY A 378 -1.83 -1.97 -3.56
CA GLY A 378 -0.65 -1.28 -4.05
C GLY A 378 -0.97 -0.33 -5.20
N VAL A 379 -1.77 -0.78 -6.17
CA VAL A 379 -2.27 0.08 -7.27
C VAL A 379 -3.04 1.27 -6.72
N VAL A 380 -4.01 1.04 -5.84
CA VAL A 380 -4.85 2.12 -5.29
C VAL A 380 -4.01 3.16 -4.55
N VAL A 381 -3.05 2.73 -3.73
CA VAL A 381 -2.19 3.65 -2.98
C VAL A 381 -1.29 4.47 -3.90
N GLU A 382 -0.60 3.85 -4.85
CA GLU A 382 0.34 4.59 -5.70
C GLU A 382 -0.37 5.45 -6.75
N ALA A 383 -1.48 4.98 -7.32
CA ALA A 383 -2.31 5.80 -8.22
C ALA A 383 -2.97 6.97 -7.46
N GLY A 384 -3.50 6.71 -6.26
CA GLY A 384 -4.05 7.75 -5.39
C GLY A 384 -3.01 8.83 -5.05
N ARG A 385 -1.78 8.43 -4.69
CA ARG A 385 -0.67 9.37 -4.44
C ARG A 385 -0.30 10.18 -5.70
N ALA A 386 -0.23 9.55 -6.86
CA ALA A 386 0.05 10.24 -8.13
C ALA A 386 -1.02 11.29 -8.46
N LEU A 387 -2.29 11.00 -8.16
CA LEU A 387 -3.42 11.93 -8.28
C LEU A 387 -3.55 12.90 -7.09
N ARG A 388 -2.59 12.88 -6.16
CA ARG A 388 -2.59 13.67 -4.92
C ARG A 388 -3.85 13.49 -4.08
N TRP A 389 -4.49 12.34 -4.18
CA TRP A 389 -5.76 12.00 -3.54
C TRP A 389 -6.87 13.01 -3.80
N HIS A 390 -6.85 13.70 -4.96
CA HIS A 390 -7.92 14.62 -5.33
C HIS A 390 -9.20 13.82 -5.62
N ASP A 391 -10.19 13.97 -4.76
CA ASP A 391 -11.37 13.12 -4.73
C ASP A 391 -12.44 13.58 -5.72
N THR A 392 -12.38 13.05 -6.95
CA THR A 392 -13.36 13.28 -8.01
C THR A 392 -13.91 11.95 -8.52
N PRO A 393 -15.16 11.90 -9.05
CA PRO A 393 -15.70 10.69 -9.65
C PRO A 393 -14.79 10.12 -10.75
N ALA A 394 -14.22 10.97 -11.61
CA ALA A 394 -13.29 10.55 -12.66
C ALA A 394 -12.03 9.89 -12.09
N ASN A 395 -11.41 10.48 -11.06
CA ASN A 395 -10.24 9.88 -10.42
C ASN A 395 -10.58 8.53 -9.75
N ARG A 396 -11.73 8.43 -9.09
CA ARG A 396 -12.21 7.17 -8.52
C ARG A 396 -12.44 6.11 -9.58
N ASP A 397 -13.06 6.44 -10.71
CA ASP A 397 -13.27 5.53 -11.84
C ASP A 397 -11.94 5.04 -12.42
N THR A 398 -11.01 5.95 -12.67
CA THR A 398 -9.67 5.63 -13.18
C THR A 398 -8.93 4.67 -12.25
N VAL A 399 -8.86 4.96 -10.95
CA VAL A 399 -8.17 4.07 -9.99
C VAL A 399 -8.91 2.73 -9.86
N THR A 400 -10.24 2.72 -9.97
CA THR A 400 -11.05 1.49 -9.99
C THR A 400 -10.71 0.62 -11.19
N ALA A 401 -10.59 1.19 -12.39
CA ALA A 401 -10.20 0.46 -13.60
C ALA A 401 -8.84 -0.23 -13.41
N LEU A 402 -7.84 0.53 -12.97
CA LEU A 402 -6.48 0.02 -12.78
C LEU A 402 -6.42 -1.09 -11.72
N ALA A 403 -7.08 -0.89 -10.58
CA ALA A 403 -7.10 -1.89 -9.51
C ALA A 403 -7.92 -3.14 -9.88
N ALA A 404 -8.99 -3.02 -10.68
CA ALA A 404 -9.70 -4.16 -11.24
C ALA A 404 -8.83 -4.93 -12.26
N GLY A 405 -8.03 -4.23 -13.07
CA GLY A 405 -7.05 -4.84 -13.98
C GLY A 405 -6.00 -5.68 -13.24
N ALA A 406 -5.58 -5.26 -12.05
CA ALA A 406 -4.69 -6.03 -11.18
C ALA A 406 -5.28 -7.39 -10.75
N LEU A 407 -6.61 -7.44 -10.62
CA LEU A 407 -7.37 -8.60 -10.14
C LEU A 407 -8.00 -9.44 -11.25
N SER A 408 -8.04 -8.95 -12.48
CA SER A 408 -8.30 -9.81 -13.65
C SER A 408 -7.22 -10.88 -13.73
#